data_AF-A0A2E8E1P2-F1
#
_entry.id   AF-A0A2E8E1P2-F1
#
_cell.length_a   1.000
_cell.length_b   1.000
_cell.length_c   1.000
_cell.angle_alpha   90.00
_cell.angle_beta   90.00
_cell.angle_gamma   90.00
#
_symmetry.space_group_name_H-M   'P 1'
#
loop_
_entity.id
_entity.type
_entity.pdbx_description
1 polymer ?
#
loop_
_entity_poly.entity_id
_entity_poly.type
_entity_poly.pdbx_seq_one_letter_code
_entity_poly.pdbx_strand_id
1 'polypeptide(L)'
;MSNSQPKRKRGQKICPECNCVNGVRSFICKQCNYEFKMKKRRRGVRKIPVRDYNMLNKGDKIRVVGGSGPFYTDDNGERTYLVDRGKYTVDKIDGLGIHAYGNTGYNYLYMGKRCPSGLLESITRAPCKIILMR
;
A
#
# COMPACT_ATOMS: atom_id res chain seq x y z
N MET A 1 51.62 0.88 -20.22
CA MET A 1 50.81 1.93 -19.56
C MET A 1 49.60 1.28 -18.92
N SER A 2 49.55 1.24 -17.59
CA SER A 2 48.55 0.53 -16.79
C SER A 2 47.22 1.30 -16.77
N ASN A 3 46.19 0.71 -17.38
CA ASN A 3 44.85 1.29 -17.45
C ASN A 3 44.08 1.00 -16.15
N SER A 4 44.34 1.76 -15.09
CA SER A 4 43.67 1.60 -13.80
C SER A 4 42.30 2.28 -13.81
N GLN A 5 41.24 1.52 -14.14
CA GLN A 5 39.89 2.04 -13.97
C GLN A 5 39.62 2.32 -12.47
N PRO A 6 39.08 3.50 -12.12
CA PRO A 6 38.83 3.87 -10.73
C PRO A 6 37.84 2.88 -10.09
N LYS A 7 38.22 2.30 -8.94
CA LYS A 7 37.36 1.42 -8.14
C LYS A 7 36.06 2.16 -7.79
N ARG A 8 34.94 1.70 -8.36
CA ARG A 8 33.62 2.32 -8.18
C ARG A 8 33.18 2.20 -6.72
N LYS A 9 32.86 3.32 -6.08
CA LYS A 9 32.18 3.31 -4.78
C LYS A 9 30.67 3.15 -4.97
N ARG A 10 29.97 2.60 -3.96
CA ARG A 10 28.51 2.45 -3.99
C ARG A 10 27.85 3.82 -4.20
N GLY A 11 26.83 3.87 -5.06
CA GLY A 11 26.11 5.12 -5.34
C GLY A 11 26.73 6.01 -6.42
N GLN A 12 27.70 5.52 -7.19
CA GLN A 12 28.34 6.26 -8.28
C GLN A 12 28.12 5.60 -9.65
N LYS A 13 28.20 6.40 -10.72
CA LYS A 13 28.26 5.95 -12.12
C LYS A 13 29.31 6.75 -12.89
N ILE A 14 29.89 6.14 -13.93
CA ILE A 14 30.89 6.77 -14.79
C ILE A 14 30.19 7.26 -16.06
N CYS A 15 30.48 8.50 -16.48
CA CYS A 15 30.01 9.02 -17.75
C CYS A 15 30.68 8.27 -18.91
N PRO A 16 29.93 7.77 -19.91
CA PRO A 16 30.51 7.05 -21.03
C PRO A 16 31.31 7.94 -21.99
N GLU A 17 31.05 9.25 -22.02
CA GLU A 17 31.74 10.17 -22.94
C GLU A 17 33.05 10.72 -22.37
N CYS A 18 33.03 11.23 -21.15
CA CYS A 18 34.20 11.89 -20.55
C CYS A 18 34.80 11.16 -19.35
N ASN A 19 34.30 9.96 -19.03
CA ASN A 19 34.74 9.15 -17.88
C ASN A 19 34.61 9.85 -16.50
N CYS A 20 33.88 10.96 -16.43
CA CYS A 20 33.60 11.70 -15.20
C CYS A 20 32.80 10.84 -14.20
N VAL A 21 33.18 10.82 -12.91
CA VAL A 21 32.40 10.15 -11.86
C VAL A 21 31.22 11.04 -11.43
N ASN A 22 30.01 10.50 -11.53
CA ASN A 22 28.75 11.14 -11.11
C ASN A 22 28.02 10.33 -10.05
N GLY A 23 27.05 10.95 -9.39
CA GLY A 23 26.10 10.24 -8.55
C GLY A 23 25.19 9.32 -9.36
N VAL A 24 24.81 8.17 -8.79
CA VAL A 24 23.96 7.18 -9.47
C VAL A 24 22.61 7.76 -9.93
N ARG A 25 22.12 8.81 -9.24
CA ARG A 25 20.86 9.52 -9.53
C ARG A 25 21.00 10.75 -10.42
N SER A 26 22.21 11.18 -10.81
CA SER A 26 22.41 12.36 -11.65
C SER A 26 21.77 12.16 -13.03
N PHE A 27 20.97 13.11 -13.52
CA PHE A 27 20.36 13.01 -14.85
C PHE A 27 21.33 13.40 -15.97
N ILE A 28 22.33 14.24 -15.67
CA ILE A 28 23.28 14.82 -16.62
C ILE A 28 24.72 14.68 -16.06
N CYS A 29 25.76 14.41 -16.87
CA CYS A 29 27.17 14.47 -16.39
C CYS A 29 27.55 15.91 -16.12
N LYS A 30 28.16 16.13 -14.94
CA LYS A 30 28.61 17.44 -14.47
C LYS A 30 29.73 18.10 -15.30
N GLN A 31 30.28 17.42 -16.32
CA GLN A 31 31.38 17.91 -17.15
C GLN A 31 31.01 18.07 -18.62
N CYS A 32 30.43 17.04 -19.26
CA CYS A 32 30.16 17.06 -20.70
C CYS A 32 28.68 17.18 -21.06
N ASN A 33 27.80 17.40 -20.08
CA ASN A 33 26.34 17.47 -20.27
C ASN A 33 25.68 16.21 -20.87
N TYR A 34 26.38 15.07 -20.90
CA TYR A 34 25.80 13.80 -21.31
C TYR A 34 24.56 13.44 -20.48
N GLU A 35 23.43 13.18 -21.15
CA GLU A 35 22.18 12.76 -20.51
C GLU A 35 22.19 11.25 -20.18
N PHE A 36 22.08 10.93 -18.89
CA PHE A 36 22.03 9.55 -18.45
C PHE A 36 20.64 8.94 -18.65
N LYS A 37 20.57 7.81 -19.37
CA LYS A 37 19.35 7.01 -19.49
C LYS A 37 18.95 6.37 -18.16
N MET A 38 17.98 6.97 -17.49
CA MET A 38 17.40 6.43 -16.25
C MET A 38 16.38 5.33 -16.56
N LYS A 39 16.39 4.22 -15.80
CA LYS A 39 15.32 3.22 -15.89
C LYS A 39 14.00 3.89 -15.50
N LYS A 40 13.01 3.85 -16.40
CA LYS A 40 11.64 4.29 -16.07
C LYS A 40 11.15 3.46 -14.87
N ARG A 41 10.76 4.13 -13.78
CA ARG A 41 10.11 3.46 -12.65
C ARG A 41 8.85 2.78 -13.19
N ARG A 42 8.70 1.46 -12.97
CA ARG A 42 7.42 0.79 -13.25
C ARG A 42 6.34 1.55 -12.49
N ARG A 43 5.43 2.23 -13.20
CA ARG A 43 4.25 2.84 -12.59
C ARG A 43 3.43 1.68 -12.05
N GLY A 44 3.40 1.51 -10.73
CA GLY A 44 2.59 0.45 -10.11
C GLY A 44 1.12 0.63 -10.47
N VAL A 45 0.34 -0.45 -10.38
CA VAL A 45 -1.12 -0.40 -10.54
C VAL A 45 -1.67 0.67 -9.58
N ARG A 46 -2.44 1.63 -10.12
CA ARG A 46 -3.10 2.65 -9.31
C ARG A 46 -4.05 1.93 -8.36
N LYS A 47 -3.80 2.09 -7.05
CA LYS A 47 -4.69 1.59 -6.00
C LYS A 47 -5.95 2.45 -6.02
N ILE A 48 -7.09 1.88 -6.42
CA ILE A 48 -8.38 2.58 -6.46
C ILE A 48 -9.04 2.39 -5.09
N PRO A 49 -9.12 3.41 -4.23
CA PRO A 49 -9.86 3.31 -2.99
C PRO A 49 -11.35 3.17 -3.31
N VAL A 50 -12.04 2.26 -2.64
CA VAL A 50 -13.50 2.13 -2.76
C VAL A 50 -14.13 3.13 -1.81
N ARG A 51 -14.90 4.09 -2.35
CA ARG A 51 -15.61 5.09 -1.54
C ARG A 51 -17.03 4.64 -1.19
N ASP A 52 -17.68 3.99 -2.14
CA ASP A 52 -19.00 3.38 -1.97
C ASP A 52 -18.86 1.87 -2.15
N TYR A 53 -19.06 1.13 -1.06
CA TYR A 53 -18.90 -0.32 -1.06
C TYR A 53 -20.14 -1.04 -1.61
N ASN A 54 -21.27 -0.33 -1.77
CA ASN A 54 -22.48 -0.90 -2.36
C ASN A 54 -22.32 -1.22 -3.85
N MET A 55 -21.26 -0.67 -4.48
CA MET A 55 -20.91 -0.96 -5.87
C MET A 55 -20.13 -2.27 -6.05
N LEU A 56 -19.75 -2.95 -4.97
CA LEU A 56 -19.01 -4.20 -5.03
C LEU A 56 -19.94 -5.37 -5.36
N ASN A 57 -19.45 -6.28 -6.19
CA ASN A 57 -20.16 -7.49 -6.58
C ASN A 57 -19.50 -8.73 -5.97
N LYS A 58 -20.28 -9.81 -5.85
CA LYS A 58 -19.75 -11.12 -5.51
C LYS A 58 -18.61 -11.49 -6.46
N GLY A 59 -17.47 -11.91 -5.91
CA GLY A 59 -16.25 -12.25 -6.64
C GLY A 59 -15.23 -11.11 -6.74
N ASP A 60 -15.60 -9.86 -6.43
CA ASP A 60 -14.66 -8.74 -6.45
C ASP A 60 -13.52 -8.97 -5.46
N LYS A 61 -12.29 -8.69 -5.92
CA LYS A 61 -11.10 -8.77 -5.07
C LYS A 61 -10.82 -7.41 -4.46
N ILE A 62 -10.84 -7.35 -3.14
CA ILE A 62 -10.54 -6.13 -2.39
C ILE A 62 -9.36 -6.35 -1.45
N ARG A 63 -8.72 -5.26 -1.07
CA ARG A 63 -7.68 -5.25 -0.05
C ARG A 63 -8.05 -4.31 1.09
N VAL A 64 -8.11 -4.83 2.31
CA VAL A 64 -8.23 -4.02 3.52
C VAL A 64 -6.89 -3.36 3.83
N VAL A 65 -6.94 -2.06 4.12
CA VAL A 65 -5.80 -1.26 4.58
C VAL A 65 -5.68 -1.45 6.10
N GLY A 66 -4.47 -1.73 6.58
CA GLY A 66 -4.23 -1.90 8.02
C GLY A 66 -4.51 -0.61 8.80
N GLY A 67 -4.82 -0.75 10.09
CA GLY A 67 -5.23 0.38 10.92
C GLY A 67 -6.60 0.94 10.52
N SER A 68 -7.52 0.07 10.11
CA SER A 68 -8.91 0.42 9.81
C SER A 68 -9.86 -0.71 10.20
N GLY A 69 -11.16 -0.40 10.25
CA GLY A 69 -12.16 -1.33 10.77
C GLY A 69 -12.43 -1.14 12.26
N PRO A 70 -13.28 -1.97 12.85
CA PRO A 70 -13.51 -2.03 14.29
C PRO A 70 -12.22 -2.21 15.08
N PHE A 71 -12.16 -1.58 16.26
CA PHE A 71 -11.00 -1.65 17.13
C PHE A 71 -11.44 -1.68 18.60
N TYR A 72 -10.63 -2.34 19.41
CA TYR A 72 -10.65 -2.26 20.87
C TYR A 72 -9.74 -1.11 21.32
N THR A 73 -10.15 -0.41 22.38
CA THR A 73 -9.33 0.59 23.07
C THR A 73 -9.06 0.14 24.50
N ASP A 74 -7.78 0.10 24.87
CA ASP A 74 -7.36 -0.26 26.23
C ASP A 74 -7.38 0.95 27.18
N ASP A 75 -7.04 0.71 28.45
CA ASP A 75 -7.02 1.74 29.49
C ASP A 75 -5.96 2.84 29.24
N ASN A 76 -4.94 2.55 28.43
CA ASN A 76 -3.93 3.51 28.02
C ASN A 76 -4.34 4.32 26.77
N GLY A 77 -5.50 4.00 26.17
CA GLY A 77 -5.99 4.61 24.95
C GLY A 77 -5.39 4.03 23.66
N GLU A 78 -4.63 2.94 23.74
CA GLU A 78 -4.08 2.25 22.57
C GLU A 78 -5.18 1.51 21.80
N ARG A 79 -5.03 1.45 20.47
CA ARG A 79 -6.03 0.84 19.58
C ARG A 79 -5.54 -0.45 18.95
N THR A 80 -6.24 -1.53 19.26
CA THR A 80 -6.04 -2.84 18.63
C THR A 80 -7.15 -3.08 17.62
N TYR A 81 -6.81 -3.11 16.33
CA TYR A 81 -7.78 -3.32 15.27
C TYR A 81 -8.17 -4.79 15.18
N LEU A 82 -9.48 -5.04 15.08
CA LEU A 82 -10.08 -6.38 15.12
C LEU A 82 -10.27 -6.98 13.71
N VAL A 83 -9.73 -6.33 12.68
CA VAL A 83 -9.83 -6.76 11.29
C VAL A 83 -8.44 -6.94 10.72
N ASP A 84 -8.21 -8.12 10.14
CA ASP A 84 -6.94 -8.44 9.52
C ASP A 84 -6.73 -7.63 8.24
N ARG A 85 -5.55 -7.04 8.13
CA ARG A 85 -5.08 -6.44 6.87
C ARG A 85 -4.85 -7.56 5.86
N GLY A 86 -5.56 -7.54 4.74
CA GLY A 86 -5.44 -8.63 3.79
C GLY A 86 -6.15 -8.41 2.47
N LYS A 87 -6.03 -9.43 1.61
CA LYS A 87 -6.85 -9.55 0.40
C LYS A 87 -8.08 -10.37 0.75
N TYR A 88 -9.21 -9.98 0.20
CA TYR A 88 -10.49 -10.63 0.40
C TYR A 88 -11.23 -10.76 -0.92
N THR A 89 -12.04 -11.80 -1.03
CA THR A 89 -13.00 -11.99 -2.12
C THR A 89 -14.38 -11.72 -1.58
N VAL A 90 -15.09 -10.76 -2.18
CA VAL A 90 -16.45 -10.39 -1.78
C VAL A 90 -17.39 -11.57 -2.04
N ASP A 91 -18.21 -11.93 -1.06
CA ASP A 91 -19.30 -12.90 -1.22
C ASP A 91 -20.65 -12.19 -1.30
N LYS A 92 -20.92 -11.28 -0.35
CA LYS A 92 -22.17 -10.53 -0.27
C LYS A 92 -21.93 -9.17 0.38
N ILE A 93 -22.78 -8.20 0.07
CA ILE A 93 -22.88 -6.92 0.78
C ILE A 93 -24.20 -6.82 1.52
N ASP A 94 -24.20 -6.13 2.65
CA ASP A 94 -25.40 -5.74 3.37
C ASP A 94 -25.37 -4.24 3.71
N GLY A 95 -26.34 -3.75 4.47
CA GLY A 95 -26.44 -2.31 4.78
C GLY A 95 -25.36 -1.77 5.75
N LEU A 96 -24.56 -2.64 6.36
CA LEU A 96 -23.56 -2.28 7.37
C LEU A 96 -22.15 -2.72 7.01
N GLY A 97 -21.96 -3.55 5.99
CA GLY A 97 -20.66 -4.11 5.67
C GLY A 97 -20.62 -5.10 4.51
N ILE A 98 -19.51 -5.83 4.48
CA ILE A 98 -19.15 -6.76 3.41
C ILE A 98 -18.85 -8.12 4.02
N HIS A 99 -19.54 -9.14 3.55
CA HIS A 99 -19.23 -10.54 3.78
C HIS A 99 -18.16 -10.96 2.77
N ALA A 100 -16.99 -11.39 3.25
CA ALA A 100 -15.88 -11.70 2.37
C ALA A 100 -15.01 -12.85 2.88
N TYR A 101 -14.34 -13.54 1.97
CA TYR A 101 -13.40 -14.61 2.29
C TYR A 101 -11.96 -14.11 2.13
N GLY A 102 -11.20 -14.14 3.22
CA GLY A 102 -9.77 -13.90 3.25
C GLY A 102 -8.98 -15.20 3.30
N ASN A 103 -7.68 -15.11 3.52
CA ASN A 103 -6.80 -16.28 3.64
C ASN A 103 -7.15 -17.16 4.85
N THR A 104 -7.68 -16.55 5.92
CA THR A 104 -8.06 -17.22 7.18
C THR A 104 -9.51 -17.68 7.20
N GLY A 105 -10.23 -17.55 6.07
CA GLY A 105 -11.63 -17.93 5.92
C GLY A 105 -12.57 -16.73 5.90
N TYR A 106 -13.80 -16.96 6.36
CA TYR A 106 -14.87 -15.97 6.32
C TYR A 106 -14.61 -14.81 7.29
N ASN A 107 -14.86 -13.59 6.82
CA ASN A 107 -14.72 -12.36 7.58
C ASN A 107 -15.85 -11.39 7.24
N TYR A 108 -16.27 -10.62 8.24
CA TYR A 108 -17.22 -9.52 8.06
C TYR A 108 -16.49 -8.18 8.19
N LEU A 109 -16.47 -7.40 7.11
CA LEU A 109 -15.82 -6.10 7.06
C LEU A 109 -16.88 -5.01 7.29
N TYR A 110 -16.88 -4.42 8.48
CA TYR A 110 -17.80 -3.33 8.82
C TYR A 110 -17.51 -2.08 7.97
N MET A 111 -18.54 -1.51 7.34
CA MET A 111 -18.47 -0.31 6.51
C MET A 111 -19.47 0.78 6.94
N GLY A 112 -20.25 0.52 7.99
CA GLY A 112 -21.21 1.47 8.55
C GLY A 112 -20.56 2.68 9.24
N LYS A 113 -21.42 3.56 9.78
CA LYS A 113 -20.97 4.75 10.54
C LYS A 113 -20.20 4.33 11.78
N ARG A 114 -19.25 5.17 12.20
CA ARG A 114 -18.52 4.95 13.45
C ARG A 114 -19.50 5.03 14.63
N CYS A 115 -19.51 4.02 15.48
CA CYS A 115 -20.35 3.96 16.66
C CYS A 115 -19.75 3.03 17.73
N PRO A 116 -20.14 3.18 19.00
CA PRO A 116 -19.84 2.17 20.02
C PRO A 116 -20.38 0.79 19.61
N SER A 117 -19.70 -0.26 20.05
CA SER A 117 -20.24 -1.62 19.98
C SER A 117 -21.42 -1.75 20.94
N GLY A 118 -22.43 -2.52 20.54
CA GLY A 118 -23.54 -2.86 21.46
C GLY A 118 -23.17 -3.95 22.47
N LEU A 119 -21.97 -4.54 22.35
CA LEU A 119 -21.50 -5.63 23.22
C LEU A 119 -20.59 -5.12 24.34
N LEU A 120 -19.65 -4.22 24.01
CA LEU A 120 -18.64 -3.72 24.93
C LEU A 120 -18.32 -2.26 24.60
N GLU A 121 -18.28 -1.40 25.62
CA GLU A 121 -17.97 0.03 25.46
C GLU A 121 -16.53 0.27 24.98
N SER A 122 -15.60 -0.62 25.35
CA SER A 122 -14.21 -0.59 24.91
C SER A 122 -14.01 -0.92 23.44
N ILE A 123 -15.05 -1.40 22.73
CA ILE A 123 -15.01 -1.68 21.30
C ILE A 123 -15.75 -0.59 20.54
N THR A 124 -15.06 0.02 19.60
CA THR A 124 -15.67 0.95 18.64
C THR A 124 -15.76 0.29 17.27
N ARG A 125 -16.97 0.28 16.70
CA ARG A 125 -17.18 -0.06 15.29
C ARG A 125 -16.79 1.13 14.43
N ALA A 126 -15.93 0.91 13.44
CA ALA A 126 -15.49 1.93 12.50
C ALA A 126 -15.31 1.31 11.11
N PRO A 127 -15.55 2.06 10.02
CA PRO A 127 -15.51 1.49 8.69
C PRO A 127 -14.10 1.03 8.28
N CYS A 128 -14.02 -0.11 7.61
CA CYS A 128 -12.81 -0.58 6.96
C CYS A 128 -12.43 0.34 5.79
N LYS A 129 -11.14 0.57 5.61
CA LYS A 129 -10.61 1.22 4.40
C LYS A 129 -10.23 0.13 3.41
N ILE A 130 -10.83 0.12 2.24
CA ILE A 130 -10.62 -0.93 1.23
C ILE A 130 -10.18 -0.36 -0.11
N ILE A 131 -9.42 -1.17 -0.85
CA ILE A 131 -8.89 -0.85 -2.17
C ILE A 131 -9.34 -1.95 -3.13
N LEU A 132 -9.94 -1.57 -4.25
CA LEU A 132 -10.32 -2.51 -5.30
C LEU A 132 -9.06 -3.03 -6.01
N MET A 133 -8.96 -4.35 -6.15
CA MET A 133 -7.90 -5.02 -6.87
C MET A 133 -8.43 -5.44 -8.24
N ARG A 134 -8.01 -4.73 -9.29
CA ARG A 134 -8.17 -5.15 -10.68
C ARG A 134 -7.05 -6.08 -11.09
#